data_AF-A0A5B9DY19-F1
#
_entry.id   AF-A0A5B9DY19-F1
#
_cell.length_a   1.000
_cell.length_b   1.000
_cell.length_c   1.000
_cell.angle_alpha   90.00
_cell.angle_beta   90.00
_cell.angle_gamma   90.00
#
_symmetry.space_group_name_H-M   'P 1'
#
loop_
_entity.id
_entity.type
_entity.pdbx_description
1 polymer ?
#
loop_
_entity_poly.entity_id
_entity_poly.type
_entity_poly.pdbx_seq_one_letter_code
_entity_poly.pdbx_strand_id
1 'polypeptide(L)'
;MAASYKHLTITVDWFGPYTSVEEAAAAAKEDFEDGLYLVAGKRKSQHGKPCLQYVGIATRLSTWLFTSDGVKSVTRDRKIWLGEISSSAPPGKKTKATKPTIDLAEWAHAYFLDLPCNTKKRVNPPPRPVTVLNRWWKKDYETPARQRPHRDWPDVIDYLGNGYGGRAAWFGQARYERFTCD
;
A
#
# COMPACT_ATOMS: atom_id res chain seq x y z
N MET A 1 -29.13 -3.89 -13.74
CA MET A 1 -28.46 -5.13 -13.29
C MET A 1 -27.02 -4.78 -12.93
N ALA A 2 -26.71 -4.57 -11.64
CA ALA A 2 -25.33 -4.32 -11.23
C ALA A 2 -24.53 -5.62 -11.44
N ALA A 3 -23.42 -5.56 -12.16
CA ALA A 3 -22.52 -6.70 -12.27
C ALA A 3 -22.10 -7.14 -10.86
N SER A 4 -22.39 -8.38 -10.49
CA SER A 4 -21.94 -8.97 -9.22
C SER A 4 -20.43 -9.20 -9.32
N TYR A 5 -19.64 -8.18 -9.03
CA TYR A 5 -18.20 -8.30 -8.95
C TYR A 5 -17.81 -9.23 -7.80
N LYS A 6 -17.04 -10.29 -8.11
CA LYS A 6 -16.51 -11.19 -7.06
C LYS A 6 -15.64 -10.40 -6.08
N HIS A 7 -15.76 -10.65 -4.78
CA HIS A 7 -14.85 -10.11 -3.79
C HIS A 7 -13.42 -10.55 -4.07
N LEU A 8 -12.46 -9.63 -3.97
CA LEU A 8 -11.04 -9.93 -4.16
C LEU A 8 -10.28 -9.74 -2.86
N THR A 9 -9.41 -10.70 -2.54
CA THR A 9 -8.44 -10.54 -1.46
C THR A 9 -7.06 -10.34 -2.07
N ILE A 10 -6.42 -9.25 -1.67
CA ILE A 10 -5.12 -8.81 -2.15
C ILE A 10 -4.17 -8.80 -0.96
N THR A 11 -3.04 -9.50 -1.06
CA THR A 11 -1.94 -9.36 -0.10
C THR A 11 -0.87 -8.49 -0.73
N VAL A 12 -0.44 -7.46 0.00
CA VAL A 12 0.63 -6.55 -0.39
C VAL A 12 1.77 -6.68 0.61
N ASP A 13 2.94 -7.04 0.10
CA ASP A 13 4.20 -7.01 0.83
C ASP A 13 4.91 -5.69 0.57
N TRP A 14 5.12 -4.94 1.64
CA TRP A 14 5.75 -3.63 1.61
C TRP A 14 7.18 -3.70 2.12
N PHE A 15 8.13 -3.23 1.32
CA PHE A 15 9.56 -3.26 1.59
C PHE A 15 10.08 -1.84 1.77
N GLY A 16 10.87 -1.61 2.82
CA GLY A 16 11.43 -0.30 3.13
C GLY A 16 11.73 -0.06 4.61
N PRO A 17 11.71 1.20 5.07
CA PRO A 17 11.55 2.42 4.26
C PRO A 17 12.85 2.78 3.53
N TYR A 18 12.75 3.13 2.25
CA TYR A 18 13.81 3.83 1.51
C TYR A 18 13.73 5.33 1.83
N THR A 19 14.88 5.96 2.01
CA THR A 19 14.98 7.35 2.50
C THR A 19 15.17 8.37 1.39
N SER A 20 15.55 7.91 0.19
CA SER A 20 15.67 8.75 -1.00
C SER A 20 14.98 8.12 -2.22
N VAL A 21 14.75 8.93 -3.25
CA VAL A 21 14.16 8.45 -4.51
C VAL A 21 15.15 7.55 -5.24
N GLU A 22 16.42 7.90 -5.17
CA GLU A 22 17.53 7.17 -5.79
C GLU A 22 17.64 5.76 -5.21
N GLU A 23 17.57 5.64 -3.88
CA GLU A 23 17.63 4.36 -3.17
C GLU A 23 16.42 3.47 -3.52
N ALA A 24 15.22 4.05 -3.51
CA ALA A 24 14.00 3.35 -3.90
C ALA A 24 14.01 2.96 -5.40
N ALA A 25 14.50 3.83 -6.27
CA ALA A 25 14.55 3.58 -7.71
C ALA A 25 15.56 2.50 -8.07
N ALA A 26 16.69 2.42 -7.36
CA ALA A 26 17.66 1.35 -7.51
C ALA A 26 17.04 -0.01 -7.16
N ALA A 27 16.41 -0.13 -5.99
CA ALA A 27 15.71 -1.36 -5.60
C ALA A 27 14.55 -1.70 -6.56
N ALA A 28 13.79 -0.70 -7.00
CA ALA A 28 12.68 -0.91 -7.93
C ALA A 28 13.13 -1.41 -9.31
N LYS A 29 14.34 -1.08 -9.75
CA LYS A 29 14.88 -1.53 -11.03
C LYS A 29 15.16 -3.04 -11.04
N GLU A 30 15.53 -3.60 -9.89
CA GLU A 30 15.88 -5.01 -9.74
C GLU A 30 14.62 -5.86 -9.54
N ASP A 31 13.75 -5.44 -8.63
CA ASP A 31 12.71 -6.33 -8.10
C ASP A 31 11.26 -5.85 -8.29
N PHE A 32 11.04 -4.59 -8.74
CA PHE A 32 9.69 -3.99 -8.77
C PHE A 32 9.38 -3.21 -10.06
N GLU A 33 9.77 -3.70 -11.24
CA GLU A 33 9.61 -2.93 -12.49
C GLU A 33 8.15 -2.48 -12.72
N ASP A 34 7.20 -3.42 -12.64
CA ASP A 34 5.75 -3.16 -12.52
C ASP A 34 5.36 -3.22 -11.04
N GLY A 35 4.92 -2.10 -10.44
CA GLY A 35 4.68 -2.14 -9.01
C GLY A 35 3.85 -1.03 -8.40
N LEU A 36 3.63 -1.20 -7.10
CA LEU A 36 2.91 -0.31 -6.20
C LEU A 36 3.93 0.35 -5.27
N TYR A 37 3.70 1.59 -4.86
CA TYR A 37 4.56 2.27 -3.88
C TYR A 37 3.75 3.22 -3.01
N LEU A 38 4.25 3.47 -1.80
CA LEU A 38 3.67 4.43 -0.86
C LEU A 38 4.74 5.39 -0.37
N VAL A 39 4.36 6.66 -0.24
CA VAL A 39 5.21 7.73 0.28
C VAL A 39 4.60 8.31 1.55
N ALA A 40 5.40 8.35 2.59
CA ALA A 40 5.12 9.05 3.84
C ALA A 40 6.14 10.19 4.04
N GLY A 41 5.76 11.20 4.82
CA GLY A 41 6.60 12.35 5.10
C GLY A 41 5.78 13.61 5.33
N LYS A 42 6.37 14.76 4.97
CA LYS A 42 5.72 16.07 5.04
C LYS A 42 5.79 16.79 3.70
N ARG A 43 4.70 17.47 3.36
CA ARG A 43 4.66 18.42 2.25
C ARG A 43 5.33 19.75 2.62
N LYS A 44 5.59 20.59 1.61
CA LYS A 44 6.04 21.97 1.83
C LYS A 44 5.03 22.69 2.74
N SER A 45 5.55 23.39 3.76
CA SER A 45 4.75 24.13 4.76
C SER A 45 3.77 23.29 5.60
N GLN A 46 3.77 21.96 5.51
CA GLN A 46 2.99 21.13 6.41
C GLN A 46 3.60 21.15 7.82
N HIS A 47 2.77 21.45 8.82
CA HIS A 47 3.12 21.40 10.24
C HIS A 47 2.70 20.05 10.86
N GLY A 48 3.26 19.73 12.04
CA GLY A 48 2.93 18.50 12.77
C GLY A 48 3.84 17.31 12.46
N LYS A 49 3.38 16.09 12.77
CA LYS A 49 4.12 14.84 12.54
C LYS A 49 4.06 14.41 11.07
N PRO A 50 5.09 13.72 10.53
CA PRO A 50 4.99 13.07 9.23
C PRO A 50 3.77 12.14 9.17
N CYS A 51 3.11 12.07 8.01
CA CYS A 51 1.97 11.19 7.78
C CYS A 51 2.12 10.45 6.46
N LEU A 52 1.24 9.49 6.18
CA LEU A 52 1.09 8.91 4.85
C LEU A 52 0.58 10.00 3.90
N GLN A 53 1.14 10.08 2.70
CA GLN A 53 0.88 11.19 1.77
C GLN A 53 0.30 10.71 0.44
N TYR A 54 0.88 9.64 -0.11
CA TYR A 54 0.61 9.23 -1.48
C TYR A 54 0.82 7.74 -1.67
N VAL A 55 -0.04 7.09 -2.43
CA VAL A 55 0.18 5.75 -3.00
C VAL A 55 0.11 5.86 -4.52
N GLY A 56 0.94 5.13 -5.24
CA GLY A 56 0.94 5.15 -6.70
C GLY A 56 1.32 3.81 -7.28
N ILE A 57 1.05 3.64 -8.57
CA ILE A 57 1.44 2.47 -9.35
C ILE A 57 2.20 2.93 -10.59
N ALA A 58 3.12 2.11 -11.09
CA ALA A 58 3.76 2.35 -12.36
C ALA A 58 4.17 1.04 -13.02
N THR A 59 4.29 1.06 -14.35
CA THR A 59 4.87 -0.06 -15.11
C THR A 59 6.40 -0.03 -15.17
N ARG A 60 7.01 1.07 -14.71
CA ARG A 60 8.46 1.25 -14.60
C ARG A 60 8.75 2.11 -13.38
N LEU A 61 8.68 1.51 -12.19
CA LEU A 61 8.80 2.27 -10.94
C LEU A 61 10.10 3.04 -10.82
N SER A 62 11.22 2.44 -11.21
CA SER A 62 12.55 3.06 -11.12
C SER A 62 12.61 4.45 -11.77
N THR A 63 12.03 4.62 -12.96
CA THR A 63 11.94 5.92 -13.63
C THR A 63 10.80 6.79 -13.10
N TRP A 64 9.66 6.18 -12.80
CA TRP A 64 8.44 6.91 -12.39
C TRP A 64 8.60 7.63 -11.05
N LEU A 65 9.36 7.06 -10.11
CA LEU A 65 9.59 7.67 -8.80
C LEU A 65 10.23 9.06 -8.89
N PHE A 66 11.05 9.33 -9.92
CA PHE A 66 11.65 10.63 -10.16
C PHE A 66 10.68 11.65 -10.75
N THR A 67 9.66 11.20 -11.49
CA THR A 67 8.75 12.08 -12.23
C THR A 67 7.43 12.32 -11.51
N SER A 68 7.00 11.40 -10.64
CA SER A 68 5.72 11.45 -9.91
C SER A 68 5.55 12.69 -9.06
N ASP A 69 4.49 13.47 -9.34
CA ASP A 69 4.12 14.64 -8.55
C ASP A 69 3.77 14.30 -7.10
N GLY A 70 3.16 13.12 -6.88
CA GLY A 70 2.87 12.61 -5.54
C GLY A 70 4.15 12.44 -4.71
N VAL A 71 5.21 11.87 -5.30
CA VAL A 71 6.53 11.73 -4.64
C VAL A 71 7.18 13.09 -4.41
N LYS A 72 7.22 13.94 -5.44
CA LYS A 72 7.84 15.27 -5.39
C LYS A 72 7.19 16.18 -4.35
N SER A 73 5.88 16.05 -4.14
CA SER A 73 5.13 16.85 -3.17
C SER A 73 5.59 16.65 -1.72
N VAL A 74 6.18 15.51 -1.40
CA VAL A 74 6.66 15.16 -0.05
C VAL A 74 8.13 15.54 0.09
N THR A 75 8.43 16.72 0.60
CA THR A 75 9.78 17.29 0.55
C THR A 75 10.64 17.07 1.80
N ARG A 76 10.05 16.64 2.92
CA ARG A 76 10.75 16.45 4.20
C ARG A 76 10.34 15.14 4.86
N ASP A 77 11.26 14.54 5.64
CA ASP A 77 11.06 13.27 6.36
C ASP A 77 10.54 12.14 5.45
N ARG A 78 10.99 12.14 4.19
CA ARG A 78 10.46 11.24 3.16
C ARG A 78 10.83 9.79 3.49
N LYS A 79 9.81 8.93 3.47
CA LYS A 79 9.95 7.47 3.56
C LYS A 79 9.16 6.86 2.42
N ILE A 80 9.83 6.10 1.57
CA ILE A 80 9.24 5.40 0.43
C ILE A 80 9.18 3.92 0.77
N TRP A 81 8.05 3.29 0.49
CA TRP A 81 7.83 1.86 0.60
C TRP A 81 7.48 1.32 -0.78
N LEU A 82 8.15 0.26 -1.20
CA LEU A 82 7.86 -0.44 -2.45
C LEU A 82 6.95 -1.63 -2.12
N GLY A 83 5.91 -1.83 -2.91
CA GLY A 83 4.87 -2.82 -2.68
C GLY A 83 4.83 -3.87 -3.78
N GLU A 84 4.86 -5.14 -3.38
CA GLU A 84 4.64 -6.29 -4.26
C GLU A 84 3.31 -6.98 -3.91
N ILE A 85 2.58 -7.42 -4.93
CA ILE A 85 1.38 -8.24 -4.72
C ILE A 85 1.75 -9.71 -4.72
N SER A 86 1.89 -10.30 -3.53
CA SER A 86 2.21 -11.73 -3.38
C SER A 86 1.02 -12.66 -3.55
N SER A 87 -0.20 -12.15 -3.39
CA SER A 87 -1.41 -12.93 -3.66
C SER A 87 -2.55 -12.04 -4.12
N SER A 88 -3.19 -12.46 -5.20
CA SER A 88 -4.40 -11.83 -5.70
C SER A 88 -5.36 -12.87 -6.20
N ALA A 89 -6.46 -13.10 -5.49
CA ALA A 89 -7.46 -14.05 -5.93
C ALA A 89 -8.81 -13.84 -5.23
N PRO A 90 -9.90 -14.37 -5.82
CA PRO A 90 -11.04 -14.78 -5.02
C PRO A 90 -10.57 -15.73 -3.90
N PRO A 91 -11.14 -15.67 -2.70
CA PRO A 91 -10.79 -16.59 -1.62
C PRO A 91 -10.73 -18.06 -2.12
N GLY A 92 -9.59 -18.73 -1.90
CA GLY A 92 -9.41 -20.16 -2.23
C GLY A 92 -8.74 -20.49 -3.58
N LYS A 93 -8.26 -19.52 -4.38
CA LYS A 93 -7.40 -19.79 -5.55
C LYS A 93 -6.10 -18.96 -5.47
N LYS A 94 -5.01 -19.38 -6.10
CA LYS A 94 -3.79 -18.55 -6.26
C LYS A 94 -3.69 -18.10 -7.72
N THR A 95 -3.53 -16.80 -7.96
CA THR A 95 -3.37 -16.23 -9.31
C THR A 95 -2.32 -15.14 -9.29
N LYS A 96 -1.57 -14.99 -10.39
CA LYS A 96 -0.60 -13.90 -10.58
C LYS A 96 -1.28 -12.55 -10.46
N ALA A 97 -0.57 -11.55 -9.93
CA ALA A 97 -1.02 -10.18 -9.89
C ALA A 97 -1.37 -9.67 -11.29
N THR A 98 -2.54 -9.05 -11.42
CA THR A 98 -3.00 -8.45 -12.67
C THR A 98 -3.10 -6.93 -12.50
N LYS A 99 -2.97 -6.15 -13.58
CA LYS A 99 -3.14 -4.68 -13.53
C LYS A 99 -4.41 -4.23 -12.79
N PRO A 100 -5.60 -4.86 -12.95
CA PRO A 100 -6.78 -4.51 -12.17
C PRO A 100 -6.62 -4.72 -10.66
N THR A 101 -5.80 -5.69 -10.24
CA THR A 101 -5.55 -5.95 -8.82
C THR A 101 -4.65 -4.86 -8.23
N ILE A 102 -3.59 -4.49 -8.96
CA ILE A 102 -2.67 -3.41 -8.56
C ILE A 102 -3.44 -2.08 -8.45
N ASP A 103 -4.28 -1.79 -9.43
CA ASP A 103 -5.14 -0.60 -9.43
C ASP A 103 -6.10 -0.58 -8.23
N LEU A 104 -6.70 -1.73 -7.90
CA LEU A 104 -7.63 -1.86 -6.77
C LEU A 104 -6.93 -1.73 -5.42
N ALA A 105 -5.71 -2.27 -5.29
CA ALA A 105 -4.88 -2.10 -4.11
C ALA A 105 -4.52 -0.63 -3.88
N GLU A 106 -4.08 0.07 -4.93
CA GLU A 106 -3.82 1.51 -4.90
C GLU A 106 -5.07 2.30 -4.47
N TRP A 107 -6.23 1.98 -5.07
CA TRP A 107 -7.47 2.68 -4.81
C TRP A 107 -7.95 2.48 -3.37
N ALA A 108 -7.89 1.25 -2.85
CA ALA A 108 -8.23 0.96 -1.46
C ALA A 108 -7.34 1.75 -0.49
N HIS A 109 -6.03 1.79 -0.73
CA HIS A 109 -5.10 2.58 0.09
C HIS A 109 -5.39 4.08 -0.02
N ALA A 110 -5.58 4.61 -1.23
CA ALA A 110 -5.84 6.03 -1.45
C ALA A 110 -7.12 6.51 -0.74
N TYR A 111 -8.19 5.72 -0.83
CA TYR A 111 -9.49 6.05 -0.26
C TYR A 111 -9.53 5.87 1.26
N PHE A 112 -9.21 4.68 1.76
CA PHE A 112 -9.40 4.36 3.19
C PHE A 112 -8.36 4.99 4.10
N LEU A 113 -7.19 5.37 3.57
CA LEU A 113 -6.17 6.10 4.32
C LEU A 113 -6.25 7.61 4.12
N ASP A 114 -7.24 8.08 3.35
CA ASP A 114 -7.44 9.50 3.01
C ASP A 114 -6.14 10.19 2.54
N LEU A 115 -5.39 9.55 1.63
CA LEU A 115 -4.03 9.98 1.28
C LEU A 115 -4.04 11.36 0.58
N PRO A 116 -3.47 12.43 1.18
CA PRO A 116 -3.64 13.80 0.71
C PRO A 116 -3.27 14.07 -0.75
N CYS A 117 -2.32 13.33 -1.31
CA CYS A 117 -1.84 13.52 -2.68
C CYS A 117 -2.58 12.67 -3.72
N ASN A 118 -3.47 11.75 -3.32
CA ASN A 118 -4.30 10.95 -4.23
C ASN A 118 -5.62 11.65 -4.58
N THR A 119 -5.55 12.84 -5.20
CA THR A 119 -6.70 13.75 -5.38
C THR A 119 -7.95 13.12 -5.99
N LYS A 120 -7.83 12.16 -6.92
CA LYS A 120 -8.97 11.50 -7.59
C LYS A 120 -9.46 10.26 -6.82
N LYS A 121 -8.57 9.30 -6.57
CA LYS A 121 -8.90 7.99 -5.97
C LYS A 121 -9.32 8.07 -4.50
N ARG A 122 -9.08 9.20 -3.85
CA ARG A 122 -9.52 9.49 -2.48
C ARG A 122 -10.99 9.90 -2.37
N VAL A 123 -11.62 10.32 -3.47
CA VAL A 123 -12.99 10.88 -3.43
C VAL A 123 -14.05 9.78 -3.37
N ASN A 124 -13.90 8.74 -4.18
CA ASN A 124 -14.88 7.66 -4.30
C ASN A 124 -14.27 6.33 -3.85
N PRO A 125 -15.07 5.47 -3.18
CA PRO A 125 -14.61 4.16 -2.78
C PRO A 125 -14.25 3.30 -4.00
N PRO A 126 -13.49 2.22 -3.82
CA PRO A 126 -13.17 1.28 -4.88
C PRO A 126 -14.45 0.79 -5.61
N PRO A 127 -14.39 0.54 -6.93
CA PRO A 127 -15.57 0.19 -7.73
C PRO A 127 -16.15 -1.20 -7.43
N ARG A 128 -15.47 -2.00 -6.61
CA ARG A 128 -15.89 -3.36 -6.24
C ARG A 128 -15.41 -3.73 -4.83
N PRO A 129 -16.02 -4.75 -4.21
CA PRO A 129 -15.57 -5.28 -2.92
C PRO A 129 -14.11 -5.79 -2.98
N VAL A 130 -13.34 -5.46 -1.94
CA VAL A 130 -11.93 -5.80 -1.82
C VAL A 130 -11.49 -5.90 -0.36
N THR A 131 -10.69 -6.92 -0.05
CA THR A 131 -9.87 -6.96 1.16
C THR A 131 -8.40 -6.78 0.77
N VAL A 132 -7.69 -5.88 1.44
CA VAL A 132 -6.25 -5.69 1.30
C VAL A 132 -5.57 -6.03 2.62
N LEU A 133 -4.68 -7.03 2.59
CA LEU A 133 -3.79 -7.40 3.69
C LEU A 133 -2.41 -6.80 3.43
N ASN A 134 -1.96 -5.93 4.33
CA ASN A 134 -0.64 -5.31 4.31
C ASN A 134 0.31 -6.07 5.24
N ARG A 135 1.49 -6.40 4.71
CA ARG A 135 2.60 -6.96 5.47
C ARG A 135 3.84 -6.10 5.22
N TRP A 136 4.70 -5.98 6.21
CA TRP A 136 5.86 -5.10 6.13
C TRP A 136 7.14 -5.90 6.35
N TRP A 137 8.11 -5.63 5.49
CA TRP A 137 9.39 -6.32 5.43
C TRP A 137 10.51 -5.29 5.40
N LYS A 138 11.69 -5.70 5.86
CA LYS A 138 12.91 -4.93 5.64
C LYS A 138 13.32 -5.02 4.16
N LYS A 139 14.33 -4.24 3.79
CA LYS A 139 14.92 -4.18 2.44
C LYS A 139 15.66 -5.47 2.04
N ASP A 140 15.77 -6.44 2.95
CA ASP A 140 16.37 -7.75 2.71
C ASP A 140 15.37 -8.77 2.17
N TYR A 141 14.10 -8.39 2.02
CA TYR A 141 12.98 -9.23 1.53
C TYR A 141 12.64 -10.46 2.38
N GLU A 142 13.42 -10.73 3.43
CA GLU A 142 13.30 -11.93 4.26
C GLU A 142 12.85 -11.61 5.68
N THR A 143 13.22 -10.45 6.22
CA THR A 143 12.96 -10.11 7.61
C THR A 143 11.66 -9.32 7.75
N PRO A 144 10.64 -9.83 8.47
CA PRO A 144 9.45 -9.04 8.78
C PRO A 144 9.81 -7.81 9.62
N ALA A 145 9.19 -6.67 9.31
CA ALA A 145 9.30 -5.48 10.13
C ALA A 145 8.57 -5.69 11.45
N ARG A 146 9.29 -5.57 12.58
CA ARG A 146 8.73 -5.76 13.93
C ARG A 146 7.67 -4.73 14.29
N GLN A 147 7.75 -3.55 13.68
CA GLN A 147 6.82 -2.45 13.91
C GLN A 147 6.23 -2.02 12.59
N ARG A 148 4.93 -1.73 12.62
CA ARG A 148 4.23 -1.11 11.49
C ARG A 148 4.90 0.23 11.14
N PRO A 149 5.04 0.56 9.84
CA PRO A 149 5.70 1.80 9.41
C PRO A 149 5.04 3.09 9.88
N HIS A 150 3.72 3.06 10.07
CA HIS A 150 2.93 4.21 10.47
C HIS A 150 1.66 3.77 11.20
N ARG A 151 1.28 4.47 12.28
CA ARG A 151 0.11 4.09 13.09
C ARG A 151 -1.19 4.06 12.27
N ASP A 152 -1.33 4.96 11.30
CA ASP A 152 -2.54 5.12 10.49
C ASP A 152 -2.56 4.16 9.26
N TRP A 153 -1.59 3.24 9.13
CA TRP A 153 -1.52 2.27 8.03
C TRP A 153 -1.97 0.86 8.48
N PRO A 154 -3.25 0.48 8.36
CA PRO A 154 -3.76 -0.77 8.89
C PRO A 154 -3.16 -2.01 8.21
N ASP A 155 -3.15 -3.13 8.95
CA ASP A 155 -2.82 -4.45 8.43
C ASP A 155 -3.89 -4.94 7.47
N VAL A 156 -5.17 -4.64 7.74
CA VAL A 156 -6.28 -5.05 6.89
C VAL A 156 -7.17 -3.87 6.57
N ILE A 157 -7.48 -3.72 5.28
CA ILE A 157 -8.57 -2.89 4.77
C ILE A 157 -9.60 -3.85 4.19
N ASP A 158 -10.85 -3.78 4.62
CA ASP A 158 -11.92 -4.64 4.10
C ASP A 158 -13.11 -3.78 3.66
N TYR A 159 -13.49 -3.93 2.40
CA TYR A 159 -14.59 -3.20 1.79
C TYR A 159 -15.53 -4.17 1.09
N LEU A 160 -16.77 -4.24 1.55
CA LEU A 160 -17.78 -5.18 1.04
C LEU A 160 -18.67 -4.57 -0.05
N GLY A 161 -18.36 -3.36 -0.52
CA GLY A 161 -19.15 -2.63 -1.50
C GLY A 161 -20.04 -1.54 -0.90
N ASN A 162 -20.72 -0.81 -1.78
CA ASN A 162 -21.59 0.30 -1.41
C ASN A 162 -22.68 -0.18 -0.43
N GLY A 163 -22.92 0.59 0.62
CA GLY A 163 -23.92 0.29 1.66
C GLY A 163 -23.40 -0.48 2.87
N TYR A 164 -22.24 -1.13 2.79
CA TYR A 164 -21.63 -1.85 3.92
C TYR A 164 -20.53 -1.05 4.63
N GLY A 165 -20.07 0.04 4.03
CA GLY A 165 -18.91 0.79 4.49
C GLY A 165 -17.59 0.02 4.30
N GLY A 166 -16.49 0.61 4.75
CA GLY A 166 -15.19 -0.06 4.84
C GLY A 166 -14.75 -0.20 6.29
N ARG A 167 -13.98 -1.26 6.56
CA ARG A 167 -13.41 -1.58 7.85
C ARG A 167 -11.89 -1.58 7.73
N ALA A 168 -11.22 -1.10 8.76
CA ALA A 168 -9.78 -1.22 8.88
C ALA A 168 -9.47 -1.94 10.20
N ALA A 169 -8.51 -2.86 10.17
CA ALA A 169 -8.04 -3.56 11.35
C ALA A 169 -6.53 -3.39 11.49
N TRP A 170 -6.11 -3.21 12.74
CA TRP A 170 -4.72 -3.13 13.13
C TRP A 170 -4.43 -4.34 13.99
N PHE A 171 -3.53 -5.21 13.54
CA PHE A 171 -3.05 -6.28 14.39
C PHE A 171 -2.20 -5.65 15.51
N GLY A 172 -2.50 -6.04 16.73
CA GLY A 172 -2.05 -5.35 17.93
C GLY A 172 -0.56 -5.55 18.21
N GLN A 173 0.04 -4.55 18.87
CA GLN A 173 1.30 -4.72 19.62
C GLN A 173 1.06 -5.04 21.11
N ALA A 174 -0.20 -5.24 21.56
CA ALA A 174 -0.57 -5.33 22.98
C ALA A 174 -0.82 -6.76 23.51
N ARG A 175 -0.97 -7.77 22.64
CA ARG A 175 -0.97 -9.20 23.01
C ARG A 175 -0.28 -10.00 21.91
N TYR A 176 1.03 -10.16 22.05
CA TYR A 176 1.77 -11.19 21.31
C TYR A 176 1.61 -12.49 22.12
N GLU A 177 0.57 -13.28 21.83
CA GLU A 177 0.69 -14.72 22.11
C GLU A 177 1.50 -15.29 20.97
N ARG A 178 2.80 -15.48 21.23
CA ARG A 178 3.71 -16.10 20.27
C ARG A 178 3.38 -17.59 20.25
N PHE A 179 2.48 -18.00 19.36
CA PHE A 179 2.31 -19.41 19.04
C PHE A 179 3.52 -19.83 18.22
N THR A 180 4.53 -20.38 18.88
CA THR A 180 5.57 -21.16 18.21
C THR A 180 4.93 -22.50 17.86
N CYS A 181 4.68 -22.74 16.57
CA CYS A 181 4.46 -24.10 16.10
C CYS A 181 5.85 -24.72 15.93
N ASP A 182 6.12 -25.79 16.69
CA ASP A 182 7.26 -26.67 16.45
C ASP A 182 7.14 -27.37 15.09
#